data_AF-A0A7C6XHT7-F1
#
_entry.id   AF-A0A7C6XHT7-F1
#
_cell.length_a   1.000
_cell.length_b   1.000
_cell.length_c   1.000
_cell.angle_alpha   90.00
_cell.angle_beta   90.00
_cell.angle_gamma   90.00
#
_symmetry.space_group_name_H-M   'P 1'
#
loop_
_entity.id
_entity.type
_entity.pdbx_description
1 polymer ?
#
loop_
_entity_poly.entity_id
_entity_poly.type
_entity_poly.pdbx_seq_one_letter_code
_entity_poly.pdbx_strand_id
1 'polypeptide(L)' 'AAQAGYPGAARAAGSALARNPVPLLIPCHRVVRADGGLGGYLAGLSWKRRLLALEGVLL' A
#
# COMPACT_ATOMS: atom_id res chain seq x y z
N ALA A 1 -4.50 9.69 -1.48
CA ALA A 1 -5.74 10.44 -1.18
C ALA A 1 -5.67 11.85 -1.77
N ALA A 2 -4.71 12.69 -1.37
CA ALA A 2 -4.48 14.01 -1.98
C ALA A 2 -4.30 13.96 -3.52
N GLN A 3 -3.46 13.05 -4.03
CA GLN A 3 -3.28 12.83 -5.48
C GLN A 3 -4.57 12.41 -6.21
N ALA A 4 -5.56 11.87 -5.49
CA ALA A 4 -6.85 11.50 -6.05
C ALA A 4 -7.92 12.59 -5.86
N GLY A 5 -7.54 13.81 -5.43
CA GLY A 5 -8.45 14.93 -5.21
C GLY A 5 -9.10 15.00 -3.82
N TYR A 6 -8.79 14.04 -2.92
CA TYR A 6 -9.43 13.94 -1.61
C TYR A 6 -8.39 13.88 -0.47
N PRO A 7 -7.74 15.00 -0.09
CA PRO A 7 -6.62 15.00 0.86
C PRO A 7 -6.95 14.40 2.24
N GLY A 8 -8.17 14.56 2.75
CA GLY A 8 -8.61 13.97 4.02
C GLY A 8 -9.04 12.50 3.96
N ALA A 9 -9.05 11.86 2.78
CA ALA A 9 -9.64 10.54 2.58
C ALA A 9 -8.64 9.39 2.67
N ALA A 10 -7.64 9.47 3.58
CA ALA A 10 -6.61 8.45 3.73
C ALA A 10 -7.19 7.06 4.04
N ARG A 11 -8.21 6.98 4.91
CA ARG A 11 -8.89 5.73 5.24
C ARG A 11 -9.59 5.12 4.02
N ALA A 12 -10.29 5.94 3.23
CA ALA A 12 -10.94 5.48 2.01
C ALA A 12 -9.93 4.97 0.96
N ALA A 13 -8.79 5.66 0.82
CA ALA A 13 -7.70 5.20 -0.03
C ALA A 13 -7.18 3.82 0.41
N GLY A 14 -6.99 3.61 1.72
CA GLY A 14 -6.63 2.30 2.28
C GLY A 14 -7.65 1.21 1.95
N SER A 15 -8.94 1.48 2.14
CA SER A 15 -10.02 0.56 1.78
C SER A 15 -10.06 0.23 0.28
N ALA A 16 -9.80 1.20 -0.58
CA ALA A 16 -9.73 0.98 -2.03
C ALA A 16 -8.55 0.06 -2.40
N LEU A 17 -7.37 0.29 -1.81
CA LEU A 17 -6.19 -0.54 -2.03
C LEU A 17 -6.38 -1.98 -1.53
N ALA A 18 -7.10 -2.17 -0.43
CA ALA A 18 -7.43 -3.50 0.10
C ALA A 18 -8.35 -4.31 -0.83
N ARG A 19 -9.06 -3.64 -1.75
CA ARG A 19 -9.99 -4.24 -2.72
C ARG A 19 -9.42 -4.24 -4.15
N ASN A 20 -8.12 -4.00 -4.31
CA ASN A 20 -7.49 -4.01 -5.62
C ASN A 20 -7.66 -5.40 -6.29
N PRO A 21 -8.38 -5.50 -7.42
CA PRO A 21 -8.64 -6.79 -8.07
C PRO A 21 -7.41 -7.36 -8.81
N VAL A 22 -6.41 -6.51 -9.08
CA VAL A 22 -5.18 -6.89 -9.80
C VAL A 22 -3.94 -6.43 -9.02
N PRO A 23 -3.61 -7.10 -7.89
CA PRO A 23 -2.38 -6.83 -7.14
C PRO A 23 -1.13 -6.99 -8.03
N LEU A 24 -0.03 -6.36 -7.64
CA LEU A 24 1.23 -6.28 -8.40
C LEU A 24 1.15 -5.37 -9.64
N LEU A 25 0.17 -5.56 -10.53
CA LEU A 25 -0.03 -4.68 -11.68
C LEU A 25 -0.40 -3.27 -11.23
N ILE A 26 -1.38 -3.17 -10.33
CA ILE A 26 -1.59 -1.97 -9.52
C ILE A 26 -0.76 -2.15 -8.24
N PRO A 27 0.34 -1.38 -8.04
CA PRO A 27 1.35 -1.63 -7.01
C PRO A 27 0.90 -1.15 -5.62
N CYS A 28 -0.22 -1.69 -5.13
CA CYS A 28 -0.78 -1.35 -3.83
C CYS A 28 0.14 -1.68 -2.64
N HIS A 29 1.14 -2.56 -2.82
CA HIS A 29 2.18 -2.84 -1.84
C HIS A 29 3.15 -1.66 -1.62
N ARG A 30 3.22 -0.70 -2.54
CA ARG A 30 4.07 0.50 -2.40
C ARG A 30 3.47 1.59 -1.52
N VAL A 31 2.17 1.52 -1.21
CA VAL A 31 1.52 2.51 -0.34
C VAL A 31 1.80 2.14 1.11
N VAL A 32 2.56 2.98 1.81
CA VAL A 32 2.95 2.82 3.21
C VAL A 32 2.34 3.91 4.09
N ARG A 33 2.43 3.76 5.41
CA ARG A 33 1.99 4.78 6.36
C ARG A 33 2.98 5.94 6.39
N ALA A 34 2.49 7.13 6.74
CA ALA A 34 3.31 8.34 6.85
C ALA A 34 4.33 8.28 8.00
N ASP A 35 4.11 7.43 9.00
CA ASP A 35 5.01 7.20 10.14
C ASP A 35 6.16 6.22 9.83
N GLY A 36 6.34 5.84 8.56
CA GLY A 36 7.34 4.85 8.13
C GLY A 36 6.91 3.40 8.33
N GLY A 37 5.75 3.15 8.98
CA GLY A 37 5.21 1.80 9.10
C GLY A 37 4.65 1.27 7.77
N LEU A 38 4.68 -0.05 7.58
CA LEU A 38 4.15 -0.67 6.36
C LEU A 38 2.65 -0.42 6.14
N GLY A 39 1.85 -0.46 7.21
CA GLY A 39 0.39 -0.53 7.10
C GLY A 39 -0.09 -1.85 6.48
N GLY A 40 -1.40 -2.06 6.46
CA GLY A 40 -2.01 -3.32 6.00
C GLY A 40 -1.71 -3.66 4.53
N TYR A 41 -1.94 -4.93 4.19
CA TYR A 41 -1.87 -5.45 2.83
C TYR A 41 -2.86 -6.60 2.64
N LEU A 42 -3.51 -6.68 1.49
CA LEU A 42 -4.54 -7.70 1.21
C LEU A 42 -3.98 -9.13 1.32
N ALA A 43 -2.73 -9.35 0.89
CA ALA A 43 -2.07 -10.66 0.99
C ALA A 43 -1.29 -10.83 2.31
N GLY A 44 -1.39 -9.87 3.25
CA GLY A 44 -0.65 -9.89 4.51
C GLY A 44 0.73 -9.24 4.47
N LEU A 45 1.25 -8.91 5.64
CA LEU A 45 2.47 -8.09 5.78
C LEU A 45 3.74 -8.80 5.30
N SER A 46 3.81 -10.13 5.38
CA SER A 46 4.95 -10.91 4.88
C SER A 46 5.15 -10.71 3.38
N TRP A 47 4.05 -10.77 2.61
CA TRP A 47 4.08 -10.51 1.18
C TRP A 47 4.47 -9.08 0.85
N LYS A 48 3.91 -8.09 1.56
CA LYS A 48 4.29 -6.68 1.36
C LYS A 48 5.77 -6.44 1.61
N ARG A 49 6.32 -6.99 2.71
CA ARG A 49 7.77 -6.93 3.00
C ARG A 49 8.60 -7.55 1.90
N ARG A 50 8.22 -8.76 1.45
CA ARG A 50 8.93 -9.48 0.39
C ARG A 50 8.93 -8.69 -0.92
N LEU A 51 7.80 -8.12 -1.31
CA LEU A 51 7.68 -7.32 -2.54
C LEU A 51 8.53 -6.05 -2.46
N LEU A 52 8.46 -5.32 -1.35
CA LEU A 52 9.28 -4.13 -1.14
C LEU A 52 10.78 -4.47 -1.12
N ALA A 53 11.18 -5.58 -0.50
CA ALA A 53 12.56 -6.05 -0.51
C ALA A 53 13.04 -6.43 -1.92
N LEU A 54 12.20 -7.07 -2.73
CA LEU A 54 12.49 -7.34 -4.15
C LEU A 54 12.63 -6.06 -4.98
N GLU A 55 11.96 -4.98 -4.57
CA GLU A 55 12.10 -3.64 -5.16
C GLU A 55 13.31 -2.85 -4.61
N GLY A 56 14.10 -3.44 -3.70
CA GLY A 56 15.30 -2.82 -3.13
C GLY A 56 15.04 -1.88 -1.95
N VAL A 57 13.83 -1.89 -1.39
CA VAL A 57 13.51 -1.12 -0.18
C VAL A 57 14.12 -1.81 1.04
N LEU A 58 14.97 -1.08 1.77
CA LEU A 58 15.48 -1.50 3.06
C LEU A 58 14.39 -1.27 4.12
N LEU A 59 13.95 -2.37 4.75
CA LEU A 59 12.87 -2.39 5.75
C LEU A 59 13.39 -2.67 7.15
#